data_AF-A0A970T198-F1
#
_entry.id   AF-A0A970T198-F1
#
_cell.length_a   1.000
_cell.length_b   1.000
_cell.length_c   1.000
_cell.angle_alpha   90.00
_cell.angle_beta   90.00
_cell.angle_gamma   90.00
#
_symmetry.space_group_name_H-M   'P 1'
#
loop_
_entity.id
_entity.type
_entity.pdbx_description
1 polymer ?
#
loop_
_entity_poly.entity_id
_entity_poly.type
_entity_poly.pdbx_seq_one_letter_code
_entity_poly.pdbx_strand_id
1 'polypeptide(L)'
;MKKFTFTLLYFFLAVASLSAQKLNIYKSDGTIINIPLNSIDSITFSGEIPATSDILMNEIYSRGTAEDPDWIEIYNKSDAPVDISGYKIYDIGGLSGAKPKKEFPAGSVIPAHGFYAIVTDKTGDPSDFGLSANGEEIWLEDPNGVVIDNFIFPALEETQSYGRQPDGTANFFIFIEITKGSSNNNAGTLGK
;
A
#
# COMPACT_ATOMS: atom_id res chain seq x y z
N MET A 1 29.94 25.05 -12.45
CA MET A 1 28.59 24.75 -11.92
C MET A 1 28.10 23.47 -12.57
N LYS A 2 27.77 22.43 -11.78
CA LYS A 2 27.27 21.15 -12.31
C LYS A 2 25.77 21.08 -12.10
N LYS A 3 25.02 20.93 -13.20
CA LYS A 3 23.59 20.64 -13.17
C LYS A 3 23.41 19.13 -13.36
N PHE A 4 22.58 18.51 -12.53
CA PHE A 4 22.19 17.11 -12.68
C PHE A 4 20.70 17.07 -13.02
N THR A 5 20.34 16.30 -14.03
CA THR A 5 18.94 16.05 -14.42
C THR A 5 18.69 14.56 -14.24
N PHE A 6 17.62 14.21 -13.52
CA PHE A 6 17.20 12.83 -13.32
C PHE A 6 15.78 12.68 -13.85
N THR A 7 15.57 11.68 -14.70
CA THR A 7 14.23 11.21 -15.11
C THR A 7 13.77 10.19 -14.08
N LEU A 8 12.67 10.47 -13.39
CA LEU A 8 12.13 9.57 -12.37
C LEU A 8 11.23 8.50 -13.00
N LEU A 9 11.42 7.25 -12.57
CA LEU A 9 10.52 6.14 -12.85
C LEU A 9 10.19 5.49 -11.50
N TYR A 10 8.96 5.70 -11.02
CA TYR A 10 8.37 5.14 -9.78
C TYR A 10 8.93 5.68 -8.45
N PHE A 11 8.06 6.19 -7.59
CA PHE A 11 8.37 6.76 -6.26
C PHE A 11 8.02 5.78 -5.13
N PHE A 12 8.82 5.80 -4.05
CA PHE A 12 8.31 5.90 -2.68
C PHE A 12 8.88 7.20 -2.08
N LEU A 13 8.03 7.93 -1.34
CA LEU A 13 8.26 9.26 -0.78
C LEU A 13 9.71 9.47 -0.28
N ALA A 14 10.48 10.34 -0.94
CA ALA A 14 11.81 10.69 -0.47
C ALA A 14 11.69 11.58 0.78
N VAL A 15 11.89 11.00 1.98
CA VAL A 15 12.26 11.80 3.14
C VAL A 15 13.70 12.22 2.92
N ALA A 16 13.90 13.45 2.43
CA ALA A 16 15.21 14.08 2.42
C ALA A 16 15.62 14.37 3.88
N SER A 17 16.27 13.41 4.53
CA SER A 17 16.97 13.68 5.79
C SER A 17 18.23 14.48 5.46
N LEU A 18 18.25 15.76 5.84
CA LEU A 18 19.49 16.56 5.85
C LEU A 18 20.35 16.12 7.04
N SER A 19 20.98 14.96 6.94
CA SER A 19 22.14 14.66 7.79
C SER A 19 23.41 14.87 6.97
N ALA A 20 24.13 15.95 7.30
CA ALA A 20 25.51 16.20 6.89
C ALA A 20 25.84 16.04 5.38
N GLN A 21 25.73 17.14 4.62
CA GLN A 21 26.39 17.34 3.31
C GLN A 21 26.09 16.34 2.19
N LYS A 22 25.06 15.49 2.32
CA LYS A 22 24.63 14.57 1.26
C LYS A 22 23.11 14.54 1.15
N LEU A 23 22.59 14.38 -0.06
CA LEU A 23 21.19 14.03 -0.33
C LEU A 23 21.13 12.52 -0.64
N ASN A 24 20.24 11.81 0.04
CA ASN A 24 19.94 10.42 -0.26
C ASN A 24 18.65 10.36 -1.08
N ILE A 25 18.71 9.74 -2.25
CA ILE A 25 17.52 9.42 -3.05
C ILE A 25 17.32 7.91 -2.96
N TYR A 26 16.16 7.51 -2.44
CA TYR A 26 15.74 6.12 -2.33
C TYR A 26 14.96 5.74 -3.59
N LYS A 27 15.38 4.68 -4.27
CA LYS A 27 14.65 4.10 -5.40
C LYS A 27 13.69 3.01 -4.93
N SER A 28 12.68 2.71 -5.74
CA SER A 28 11.73 1.61 -5.52
C SER A 28 12.40 0.23 -5.48
N ASP A 29 13.56 0.06 -6.14
CA ASP A 29 14.37 -1.15 -6.10
C ASP A 29 15.26 -1.28 -4.85
N GLY A 30 15.10 -0.36 -3.88
CA GLY A 30 15.89 -0.32 -2.64
C GLY A 30 17.28 0.33 -2.80
N THR A 31 17.67 0.75 -4.00
CA THR A 31 18.96 1.42 -4.23
C THR A 31 18.95 2.84 -3.65
N ILE A 32 20.04 3.21 -2.97
CA ILE A 32 20.25 4.57 -2.46
C ILE A 32 21.26 5.32 -3.33
N ILE A 33 20.83 6.40 -3.98
CA ILE A 33 21.74 7.35 -4.63
C ILE A 33 22.20 8.35 -3.57
N ASN A 34 23.50 8.36 -3.30
CA ASN A 34 24.13 9.34 -2.41
C ASN A 34 24.70 10.48 -3.25
N ILE A 35 24.18 11.69 -3.07
CA ILE A 35 24.62 12.88 -3.80
C ILE A 35 25.35 13.82 -2.83
N PRO A 36 26.66 14.05 -2.99
CA PRO A 36 27.39 15.05 -2.21
C PRO A 36 26.89 16.47 -2.52
N LEU A 37 26.44 17.21 -1.50
CA LEU A 37 25.84 18.55 -1.64
C LEU A 37 26.88 19.68 -1.77
N ASN A 38 28.17 19.38 -1.63
CA ASN A 38 29.27 20.34 -1.50
C ASN A 38 29.59 21.15 -2.77
N SER A 39 28.79 21.08 -3.84
CA SER A 39 28.92 21.94 -5.05
C SER A 39 27.65 21.97 -5.93
N ILE A 40 26.46 21.78 -5.35
CA ILE A 40 25.21 21.69 -6.12
C ILE A 40 24.37 22.94 -5.87
N ASP A 41 24.16 23.73 -6.93
CA ASP A 41 23.35 24.96 -6.86
C ASP A 41 21.84 24.65 -6.96
N SER A 42 21.46 23.58 -7.65
CA SER A 42 20.06 23.14 -7.78
C SER A 42 19.95 21.67 -8.18
N ILE A 43 18.89 21.02 -7.72
CA ILE A 43 18.48 19.68 -8.15
C ILE A 43 17.07 19.84 -8.73
N THR A 44 16.88 19.38 -9.96
CA THR A 44 15.57 19.36 -10.60
C THR A 44 15.17 17.92 -10.84
N PHE A 45 14.08 17.51 -10.20
CA PHE A 45 13.42 16.26 -10.48
C PHE A 45 12.44 16.51 -11.63
N SER A 46 12.66 15.85 -12.76
CA SER A 46 11.75 15.89 -13.90
C SER A 46 11.07 14.54 -14.03
N GLY A 47 9.75 14.56 -13.90
CA GLY A 47 8.86 13.41 -13.94
C GLY A 47 7.52 13.85 -13.38
N GLU A 48 6.43 13.27 -13.87
CA GLU A 48 5.18 13.35 -13.13
C GLU A 48 5.44 12.67 -11.77
N ILE A 49 5.25 13.40 -10.67
CA ILE A 49 4.98 12.70 -9.41
C ILE A 49 3.67 11.97 -9.72
N PRO A 50 3.66 10.62 -9.75
CA PRO A 50 2.42 9.91 -10.00
C PRO A 50 1.42 10.47 -9.00
N ALA A 51 0.29 10.96 -9.50
CA ALA A 51 -0.78 11.43 -8.65
C ALA A 51 -0.99 10.35 -7.58
N THR A 52 -1.01 10.74 -6.31
CA THR A 52 -1.31 9.79 -5.24
C THR A 52 -2.65 9.16 -5.61
N SER A 53 -2.66 7.84 -5.82
CA SER A 53 -3.88 7.12 -6.15
C SER A 53 -4.93 7.43 -5.09
N ASP A 54 -6.15 7.74 -5.54
CA ASP A 54 -7.30 7.85 -4.63
C ASP A 54 -7.74 6.48 -4.11
N ILE A 55 -7.23 5.40 -4.72
CA ILE A 55 -7.44 4.02 -4.29
C ILE A 55 -6.24 3.56 -3.48
N LEU A 56 -6.51 3.17 -2.23
CA LEU A 56 -5.51 2.80 -1.23
C LEU A 56 -5.96 1.53 -0.49
N MET A 57 -5.02 0.70 -0.06
CA MET A 57 -5.31 -0.29 0.97
C MET A 57 -5.52 0.43 2.30
N ASN A 58 -6.60 0.11 3.02
CA ASN A 58 -7.05 0.87 4.19
C ASN A 58 -6.92 0.07 5.50
N GLU A 59 -7.32 -1.19 5.49
CA GLU A 59 -7.29 -2.07 6.66
C GLU A 59 -7.01 -3.51 6.21
N ILE A 60 -6.30 -4.27 7.03
CA ILE A 60 -6.00 -5.68 6.82
C ILE A 60 -6.34 -6.47 8.08
N TYR A 61 -6.97 -7.63 7.87
CA TYR A 61 -7.15 -8.67 8.86
C TYR A 61 -6.51 -9.98 8.36
N SER A 62 -5.59 -10.53 9.15
CA SER A 62 -4.75 -11.69 8.80
C SER A 62 -4.83 -12.83 9.81
N ARG A 63 -5.87 -12.81 10.64
CA ARG A 63 -6.11 -13.80 11.69
C ARG A 63 -7.47 -14.48 11.51
N GLY A 64 -7.89 -14.60 10.26
CA GLY A 64 -9.15 -15.18 9.89
C GLY A 64 -9.31 -16.63 10.30
N THR A 65 -10.58 -17.03 10.36
CA THR A 65 -11.05 -18.38 10.55
C THR A 65 -11.87 -18.80 9.33
N ALA A 66 -12.29 -20.06 9.26
CA ALA A 66 -13.15 -20.51 8.17
C ALA A 66 -14.49 -19.74 8.11
N GLU A 67 -14.97 -19.27 9.25
CA GLU A 67 -16.23 -18.50 9.38
C GLU A 67 -16.04 -16.99 9.21
N ASP A 68 -14.86 -16.46 9.52
CA ASP A 68 -14.50 -15.04 9.33
C ASP A 68 -13.11 -14.94 8.68
N PRO A 69 -13.04 -15.00 7.34
CA PRO A 69 -11.78 -15.21 6.62
C PRO A 69 -10.88 -13.98 6.63
N ASP A 70 -9.60 -14.15 6.24
CA ASP A 70 -8.68 -13.05 5.98
C ASP A 70 -9.21 -12.11 4.89
N TRP A 71 -8.88 -10.83 5.00
CA TRP A 71 -9.23 -9.84 3.99
C TRP A 71 -8.31 -8.63 3.97
N ILE A 72 -8.30 -7.98 2.80
CA ILE A 72 -7.70 -6.65 2.59
C ILE A 72 -8.83 -5.71 2.18
N GLU A 73 -8.93 -4.57 2.84
CA GLU A 73 -9.87 -3.52 2.49
C GLU A 73 -9.21 -2.44 1.64
N ILE A 74 -9.91 -2.04 0.60
CA ILE A 74 -9.58 -0.93 -0.27
C ILE A 74 -10.51 0.23 0.02
N TYR A 75 -9.94 1.43 0.18
CA TYR A 75 -10.66 2.68 0.36
C TYR A 75 -10.52 3.56 -0.88
N ASN A 76 -11.64 4.18 -1.26
CA ASN A 76 -11.67 5.23 -2.27
C ASN A 76 -11.72 6.60 -1.61
N LYS A 77 -10.60 7.30 -1.61
CA LYS A 77 -10.43 8.64 -1.05
C LYS A 77 -11.12 9.75 -1.86
N SER A 78 -11.44 9.50 -3.12
CA SER A 78 -12.01 10.51 -4.01
C SER A 78 -13.48 10.82 -3.70
N ASP A 79 -13.93 11.96 -4.22
CA ASP A 79 -15.33 12.42 -4.15
C ASP A 79 -16.23 11.77 -5.24
N ALA A 80 -15.73 10.77 -5.98
CA ALA A 80 -16.44 10.10 -7.07
C ALA A 80 -16.34 8.57 -6.95
N PRO A 81 -17.30 7.79 -7.48
CA PRO A 81 -17.13 6.35 -7.57
C PRO A 81 -15.95 5.97 -8.48
N VAL A 82 -15.20 4.94 -8.10
CA VAL A 82 -14.06 4.44 -8.87
C VAL A 82 -14.26 2.96 -9.18
N ASP A 83 -14.12 2.59 -10.45
CA ASP A 83 -14.07 1.20 -10.89
C ASP A 83 -12.66 0.64 -10.66
N ILE A 84 -12.58 -0.38 -9.82
CA ILE A 84 -11.33 -1.07 -9.49
C ILE A 84 -11.25 -2.45 -10.15
N SER A 85 -12.06 -2.73 -11.16
CA SER A 85 -11.98 -3.97 -11.95
C SER A 85 -10.57 -4.17 -12.52
N GLY A 86 -10.02 -5.37 -12.36
CA GLY A 86 -8.69 -5.73 -12.90
C GLY A 86 -7.50 -5.19 -12.11
N TYR A 87 -7.74 -4.47 -11.01
CA TYR A 87 -6.71 -4.19 -10.01
C TYR A 87 -6.20 -5.53 -9.45
N LYS A 88 -4.98 -5.54 -8.92
CA LYS A 88 -4.32 -6.78 -8.48
C LYS A 88 -3.63 -6.61 -7.13
N ILE A 89 -3.68 -7.67 -6.34
CA ILE A 89 -2.96 -7.81 -5.08
C ILE A 89 -1.78 -8.76 -5.25
N TYR A 90 -0.63 -8.37 -4.70
CA TYR A 90 0.60 -9.17 -4.63
C TYR A 90 1.15 -9.19 -3.20
N ASP A 91 1.92 -10.23 -2.87
CA ASP A 91 2.57 -10.45 -1.58
C ASP A 91 4.07 -10.79 -1.76
N ILE A 92 4.75 -11.10 -0.66
CA ILE A 92 6.18 -11.45 -0.68
C ILE A 92 6.37 -12.84 -1.33
N GLY A 93 7.05 -12.86 -2.47
CA GLY A 93 7.15 -14.02 -3.37
C GLY A 93 6.39 -13.87 -4.69
N GLY A 94 5.61 -12.78 -4.84
CA GLY A 94 4.76 -12.49 -6.01
C GLY A 94 5.23 -11.39 -6.97
N LEU A 95 6.12 -10.46 -6.58
CA LEU A 95 6.63 -9.43 -7.52
C LEU A 95 7.61 -9.99 -8.57
N SER A 96 8.45 -10.95 -8.17
CA SER A 96 9.35 -11.69 -9.08
C SER A 96 8.65 -12.90 -9.75
N GLY A 97 7.39 -13.17 -9.37
CA GLY A 97 6.70 -14.43 -9.59
C GLY A 97 5.50 -14.35 -10.53
N ALA A 98 5.49 -13.48 -11.54
CA ALA A 98 4.63 -13.51 -12.74
C ALA A 98 3.09 -13.65 -12.59
N LYS A 99 2.51 -13.74 -11.38
CA LYS A 99 1.06 -13.92 -11.18
C LYS A 99 0.55 -13.14 -9.96
N PRO A 100 -0.53 -12.35 -10.12
CA PRO A 100 -1.21 -11.76 -8.98
C PRO A 100 -1.78 -12.83 -8.07
N LYS A 101 -1.85 -12.53 -6.77
CA LYS A 101 -2.52 -13.39 -5.77
C LYS A 101 -4.02 -13.23 -5.80
N LYS A 102 -4.47 -12.01 -6.11
CA LYS A 102 -5.89 -11.69 -6.28
C LYS A 102 -6.06 -10.67 -7.39
N GLU A 103 -7.15 -10.80 -8.13
CA GLU A 103 -7.62 -9.80 -9.09
C GLU A 103 -9.04 -9.39 -8.72
N PHE A 104 -9.33 -8.10 -8.78
CA PHE A 104 -10.66 -7.57 -8.51
C PHE A 104 -11.60 -7.87 -9.68
N PRO A 105 -12.77 -8.47 -9.43
CA PRO A 105 -13.68 -8.91 -10.50
C PRO A 105 -14.26 -7.72 -11.27
N ALA A 106 -14.68 -7.98 -12.51
CA ALA A 106 -15.33 -6.97 -13.33
C ALA A 106 -16.59 -6.41 -12.65
N GLY A 107 -16.78 -5.09 -12.73
CA GLY A 107 -17.87 -4.37 -12.08
C GLY A 107 -17.63 -4.04 -10.61
N SER A 108 -16.40 -4.22 -10.10
CA SER A 108 -16.03 -3.80 -8.75
C SER A 108 -15.93 -2.28 -8.67
N VAL A 109 -17.00 -1.61 -8.27
CA VAL A 109 -17.05 -0.15 -8.13
C VAL A 109 -17.10 0.22 -6.65
N ILE A 110 -16.15 1.05 -6.21
CA ILE A 110 -16.16 1.63 -4.86
C ILE A 110 -16.81 3.02 -4.94
N PRO A 111 -17.90 3.30 -4.20
CA PRO A 111 -18.46 4.65 -4.09
C PRO A 111 -17.43 5.68 -3.60
N ALA A 112 -17.75 6.97 -3.74
CA ALA A 112 -16.98 8.04 -3.11
C ALA A 112 -16.86 7.81 -1.59
N HIS A 113 -15.65 7.88 -1.04
CA HIS A 113 -15.37 7.53 0.37
C HIS A 113 -15.86 6.14 0.79
N GLY A 114 -16.02 5.23 -0.17
CA GLY A 114 -16.47 3.87 0.06
C GLY A 114 -15.33 2.90 0.32
N PHE A 115 -15.71 1.69 0.74
CA PHE A 115 -14.80 0.61 1.09
C PHE A 115 -15.14 -0.65 0.31
N TYR A 116 -14.13 -1.46 0.00
CA TYR A 116 -14.29 -2.79 -0.59
C TYR A 116 -13.33 -3.77 0.07
N ALA A 117 -13.86 -4.76 0.78
CA ALA A 117 -13.06 -5.83 1.37
C ALA A 117 -12.98 -7.03 0.42
N ILE A 118 -11.76 -7.39 0.01
CA ILE A 118 -11.50 -8.60 -0.77
C ILE A 118 -11.02 -9.71 0.16
N VAL A 119 -11.70 -10.87 0.11
CA VAL A 119 -11.32 -12.05 0.89
C VAL A 119 -10.10 -12.72 0.27
N THR A 120 -9.12 -13.01 1.13
CA THR A 120 -7.80 -13.52 0.78
C THR A 120 -7.51 -14.91 1.34
N ASP A 121 -8.51 -15.62 1.84
CA ASP A 121 -8.34 -16.90 2.54
C ASP A 121 -7.90 -18.08 1.67
N LYS A 122 -7.22 -19.03 2.33
CA LYS A 122 -6.79 -20.28 1.71
C LYS A 122 -7.85 -21.37 1.79
N THR A 123 -8.73 -21.44 0.79
CA THR A 123 -9.81 -22.44 0.70
C THR A 123 -9.37 -23.86 0.29
N GLY A 124 -8.09 -24.07 -0.01
CA GLY A 124 -7.52 -25.37 -0.40
C GLY A 124 -7.27 -25.54 -1.91
N ASP A 125 -7.59 -24.54 -2.73
CA ASP A 125 -7.14 -24.46 -4.11
C ASP A 125 -5.62 -24.15 -4.16
N PRO A 126 -4.84 -24.78 -5.06
CA PRO A 126 -3.42 -24.45 -5.24
C PRO A 126 -3.14 -22.98 -5.60
N SER A 127 -4.13 -22.26 -6.11
CA SER A 127 -4.08 -20.83 -6.42
C SER A 127 -4.45 -19.94 -5.23
N ASP A 128 -4.89 -20.53 -4.12
CA ASP A 128 -5.33 -19.77 -2.98
C ASP A 128 -4.18 -19.05 -2.27
N PHE A 129 -4.47 -17.81 -1.97
CA PHE A 129 -3.67 -16.89 -1.18
C PHE A 129 -4.12 -16.96 0.29
N GLY A 130 -3.34 -16.40 1.20
CA GLY A 130 -3.63 -16.32 2.62
C GLY A 130 -2.65 -15.34 3.23
N LEU A 131 -3.08 -14.50 4.17
CA LEU A 131 -2.19 -13.51 4.76
C LEU A 131 -1.38 -14.15 5.90
N SER A 132 -0.09 -13.82 5.98
CA SER A 132 0.72 -14.27 7.11
C SER A 132 0.26 -13.63 8.42
N ALA A 133 -0.13 -14.45 9.39
CA ALA A 133 -0.41 -14.02 10.76
C ALA A 133 0.80 -13.33 11.46
N ASN A 134 2.02 -13.53 10.96
CA ASN A 134 3.25 -12.95 11.50
C ASN A 134 3.61 -11.58 10.88
N GLY A 135 2.75 -11.04 10.02
CA GLY A 135 3.04 -9.84 9.25
C GLY A 135 3.58 -10.15 7.86
N GLU A 136 3.33 -9.23 6.94
CA GLU A 136 3.70 -9.35 5.53
C GLU A 136 3.72 -7.98 4.85
N GLU A 137 4.29 -7.93 3.64
CA GLU A 137 4.25 -6.80 2.74
C GLU A 137 3.37 -7.11 1.53
N ILE A 138 2.42 -6.22 1.26
CA ILE A 138 1.42 -6.34 0.21
C ILE A 138 1.54 -5.16 -0.75
N TRP A 139 1.29 -5.41 -2.04
CA TRP A 139 1.21 -4.40 -3.09
C TRP A 139 -0.15 -4.41 -3.77
N LEU A 140 -0.65 -3.22 -4.06
CA LEU A 140 -1.82 -2.99 -4.91
C LEU A 140 -1.35 -2.41 -6.24
N GLU A 141 -1.73 -3.06 -7.33
CA GLU A 141 -1.40 -2.69 -8.70
C GLU A 141 -2.68 -2.34 -9.47
N ASP A 142 -2.63 -1.28 -10.28
CA ASP A 142 -3.71 -0.92 -11.19
C ASP A 142 -3.75 -1.84 -12.44
N PRO A 143 -4.77 -1.76 -13.30
CA PRO A 143 -4.87 -2.60 -14.49
C PRO A 143 -3.77 -2.32 -15.53
N ASN A 144 -3.07 -1.19 -15.43
CA ASN A 144 -1.98 -0.80 -16.33
C ASN A 144 -0.62 -1.34 -15.88
N GLY A 145 -0.55 -2.04 -14.75
CA GLY A 145 0.69 -2.58 -14.20
C GLY A 145 1.47 -1.59 -13.33
N VAL A 146 0.80 -0.54 -12.84
CA VAL A 146 1.42 0.44 -11.94
C VAL A 146 1.08 0.07 -10.50
N VAL A 147 2.11 -0.13 -9.68
CA VAL A 147 1.93 -0.26 -8.22
C VAL A 147 1.51 1.09 -7.65
N ILE A 148 0.33 1.14 -7.05
CA ILE A 148 -0.31 2.36 -6.54
C ILE A 148 -0.34 2.43 -5.01
N ASP A 149 -0.17 1.32 -4.31
CA ASP A 149 -0.03 1.30 -2.85
C ASP A 149 0.84 0.13 -2.37
N ASN A 150 1.47 0.32 -1.22
CA ASN A 150 2.25 -0.69 -0.50
C ASN A 150 1.86 -0.65 0.98
N PHE A 151 1.63 -1.83 1.54
CA PHE A 151 1.07 -1.97 2.86
C PHE A 151 1.83 -3.06 3.61
N ILE A 152 2.57 -2.65 4.64
CA ILE A 152 3.37 -3.54 5.48
C ILE A 152 2.69 -3.61 6.84
N PHE A 153 2.24 -4.79 7.24
CA PHE A 153 1.59 -4.99 8.54
C PHE A 153 2.43 -5.91 9.44
N PRO A 154 2.43 -5.69 10.77
CA PRO A 154 3.17 -6.53 11.71
C PRO A 154 2.41 -7.83 12.03
N ALA A 155 2.96 -8.67 12.91
CA ALA A 155 2.19 -9.76 13.49
C ALA A 155 0.97 -9.23 14.25
N LEU A 156 -0.17 -9.90 14.10
CA LEU A 156 -1.46 -9.51 14.71
C LEU A 156 -1.99 -10.62 15.62
N GLU A 157 -2.67 -10.22 16.69
CA GLU A 157 -3.50 -11.10 17.51
C GLU A 157 -4.87 -11.33 16.85
N GLU A 158 -5.59 -12.38 17.25
CA GLU A 158 -6.86 -12.80 16.60
C GLU A 158 -7.96 -11.74 16.58
N THR A 159 -7.92 -10.80 17.52
CA THR A 159 -8.89 -9.71 17.66
C THR A 159 -8.39 -8.37 17.11
N GLN A 160 -7.28 -8.40 16.36
CA GLN A 160 -6.63 -7.21 15.84
C GLN A 160 -6.65 -7.17 14.33
N SER A 161 -6.79 -5.97 13.81
CA SER A 161 -6.52 -5.61 12.42
C SER A 161 -5.46 -4.52 12.39
N TYR A 162 -4.93 -4.23 11.20
CA TYR A 162 -3.96 -3.16 11.00
C TYR A 162 -4.43 -2.25 9.88
N GLY A 163 -4.43 -0.95 10.12
CA GLY A 163 -5.02 -0.04 9.14
C GLY A 163 -4.62 1.42 9.30
N ARG A 164 -5.05 2.20 8.32
CA ARG A 164 -4.84 3.65 8.25
C ARG A 164 -5.86 4.35 9.14
N GLN A 165 -5.40 5.25 10.00
CA GLN A 165 -6.30 6.14 10.76
C GLN A 165 -5.72 7.55 10.86
N PRO A 166 -6.38 8.58 10.32
CA PRO A 166 -7.61 8.53 9.52
C PRO A 166 -7.52 7.69 8.23
N ASP A 167 -8.66 7.31 7.64
CA ASP A 167 -8.74 6.54 6.39
C ASP A 167 -7.91 7.18 5.28
N GLY A 168 -7.19 6.36 4.52
CA GLY A 168 -6.36 6.84 3.40
C GLY A 168 -5.19 7.77 3.79
N THR A 169 -4.83 7.86 5.09
CA THR A 169 -3.64 8.59 5.55
C THR A 169 -2.41 7.69 5.64
N ALA A 170 -1.22 8.28 5.78
CA ALA A 170 0.02 7.53 5.98
C ALA A 170 0.24 7.06 7.43
N ASN A 171 -0.73 7.28 8.34
CA ASN A 171 -0.63 6.85 9.72
C ASN A 171 -1.26 5.48 9.88
N PHE A 172 -0.50 4.53 10.40
CA PHE A 172 -0.97 3.17 10.63
C PHE A 172 -1.01 2.81 12.11
N PHE A 173 -1.98 1.99 12.47
CA PHE A 173 -2.19 1.52 13.83
C PHE A 173 -2.64 0.06 13.84
N ILE A 174 -2.36 -0.62 14.94
CA ILE A 174 -3.05 -1.87 15.28
C ILE A 174 -4.39 -1.47 15.89
N PHE A 175 -5.48 -1.93 15.30
CA PHE A 175 -6.83 -1.74 15.83
C PHE A 175 -7.22 -2.89 16.75
N ILE A 176 -8.00 -2.57 17.78
CA ILE A 176 -8.71 -3.52 18.65
C ILE A 176 -10.21 -3.57 18.31
N GLU A 177 -10.59 -2.86 17.26
CA GLU A 177 -11.93 -2.82 16.68
C GLU A 177 -11.76 -3.00 15.17
N ILE A 178 -12.26 -4.13 14.66
CA ILE A 178 -12.14 -4.49 13.25
C ILE A 178 -13.24 -3.76 12.47
N THR A 179 -12.88 -2.97 11.46
CA THR A 179 -13.79 -2.03 10.79
C THR A 179 -14.14 -2.40 9.34
N LYS A 180 -14.14 -3.69 9.01
CA LYS A 180 -14.49 -4.21 7.67
C LYS A 180 -15.74 -3.55 7.06
N GLY A 181 -15.56 -2.90 5.92
CA GLY A 181 -16.59 -2.20 5.15
C GLY A 181 -16.98 -0.82 5.71
N SER A 182 -16.23 -0.29 6.69
CA SER A 182 -16.55 0.94 7.42
C SER A 182 -15.29 1.78 7.65
N SER A 183 -15.49 3.04 8.08
CA SER A 183 -14.39 3.97 8.34
C SER A 183 -13.60 3.61 9.60
N ASN A 184 -12.27 3.67 9.51
CA ASN A 184 -11.34 3.46 10.62
C ASN A 184 -11.24 4.68 11.56
N ASN A 185 -11.82 5.83 11.19
CA ASN A 185 -11.53 7.12 11.82
C ASN A 185 -11.79 7.15 13.34
N ASN A 186 -12.74 6.34 13.81
CA ASN A 186 -13.09 6.23 15.22
C ASN A 186 -12.76 4.86 15.83
N ALA A 187 -12.06 3.99 15.09
CA ALA A 187 -11.70 2.67 15.57
C ALA A 187 -10.81 2.77 16.81
N GLY A 188 -11.04 1.89 17.78
CA GLY A 188 -10.13 1.74 18.92
C GLY A 188 -8.77 1.21 18.48
N THR A 189 -7.69 1.85 18.93
CA THR A 189 -6.30 1.42 18.60
C THR A 189 -5.53 0.98 19.83
N LEU A 190 -4.52 0.13 19.64
CA LEU A 190 -3.41 0.08 20.58
C LEU A 190 -2.61 1.38 20.46
N GLY A 191 -2.35 2.02 21.60
CA GLY A 191 -1.48 3.20 21.65
C GLY A 191 -0.08 2.86 21.12
N LYS A 192 0.57 3.83 20.46
CA LYS A 192 1.96 3.69 19.98
C LYS A 192 2.93 3.36 21.10
#